data_AF-A0A933ND57-F1
#
_entry.id   AF-A0A933ND57-F1
#
_cell.length_a   1.000
_cell.length_b   1.000
_cell.length_c   1.000
_cell.angle_alpha   90.00
_cell.angle_beta   90.00
_cell.angle_gamma   90.00
#
_symmetry.space_group_name_H-M   'P 1'
#
loop_
_entity.id
_entity.type
_entity.pdbx_description
1 polymer ?
#
loop_
_entity_poly.entity_id
_entity_poly.type
_entity_poly.pdbx_seq_one_letter_code
_entity_poly.pdbx_strand_id
1 'polypeptide(L)'
;MTKPAEVIDAGKIANDMRDRGLDAPIRTWRSIPSQVLAHKQKLRDLIDRHGGVTQVARLCGIPQPSLSRMLNSASMPRRSTLYRIANALKVPESDVVGEWIR
;
A
#
# COMPACT_ATOMS: atom_id res chain seq x y z
N MET A 1 -1.36 -48.66 -28.98
CA MET A 1 -1.34 -48.86 -27.51
C MET A 1 -0.83 -47.59 -26.88
N THR A 2 -1.73 -46.74 -26.37
CA THR A 2 -1.38 -45.48 -25.70
C THR A 2 -1.05 -45.78 -24.24
N LYS A 3 0.10 -45.34 -23.74
CA LYS A 3 0.48 -45.54 -22.32
C LYS A 3 -0.59 -44.91 -21.41
N PRO A 4 -0.97 -45.55 -20.30
CA PRO A 4 -1.86 -44.91 -19.33
C PRO A 4 -1.18 -43.67 -18.77
N ALA A 5 -1.94 -42.59 -18.61
CA ALA A 5 -1.46 -41.36 -17.99
C ALA A 5 -1.01 -41.67 -16.57
N GLU A 6 0.21 -41.27 -16.23
CA GLU A 6 0.76 -41.38 -14.89
C GLU A 6 -0.13 -40.58 -13.93
N VAL A 7 -0.75 -41.26 -12.97
CA VAL A 7 -1.64 -40.64 -12.01
C VAL A 7 -0.77 -39.81 -11.07
N ILE A 8 -0.87 -38.49 -11.21
CA ILE A 8 -0.12 -37.56 -10.39
C ILE A 8 -0.71 -37.58 -8.97
N ASP A 9 0.03 -38.14 -8.02
CA ASP A 9 -0.35 -38.20 -6.61
C ASP A 9 -0.26 -36.79 -5.98
N ALA A 10 -1.42 -36.16 -5.80
CA ALA A 10 -1.54 -34.83 -5.21
C ALA A 10 -0.96 -34.75 -3.78
N GLY A 11 -0.96 -35.84 -3.02
CA GLY A 11 -0.38 -35.89 -1.67
C GLY A 11 1.15 -35.81 -1.71
N LYS A 12 1.78 -36.46 -2.67
CA LYS A 12 3.24 -36.44 -2.86
C LYS A 12 3.73 -35.06 -3.28
N ILE A 13 2.97 -34.35 -4.12
CA ILE A 13 3.30 -32.97 -4.52
C ILE A 13 3.22 -32.03 -3.32
N ALA A 14 2.16 -32.14 -2.52
CA ALA A 14 1.97 -31.26 -1.36
C ALA A 14 3.13 -31.40 -0.34
N ASN A 15 3.64 -32.61 -0.14
CA ASN A 15 4.76 -32.86 0.76
C ASN A 15 6.10 -32.35 0.18
N ASP A 16 6.36 -32.59 -1.11
CA ASP A 16 7.55 -32.03 -1.79
C ASP A 16 7.55 -30.49 -1.80
N MET A 17 6.38 -29.86 -1.93
CA MET A 17 6.25 -28.41 -1.83
C MET A 17 6.58 -27.90 -0.42
N ARG A 18 6.14 -28.61 0.64
CA ARG A 18 6.47 -28.26 2.02
C ARG A 18 7.95 -28.42 2.33
N ASP A 19 8.55 -29.52 1.92
CA ASP A 19 9.97 -29.80 2.17
C ASP A 19 10.89 -28.81 1.43
N ARG A 20 10.42 -28.24 0.32
CA ARG A 20 11.10 -27.16 -0.43
C ARG A 20 10.77 -25.75 0.04
N GLY A 21 9.93 -25.59 1.07
CA GLY A 21 9.46 -24.27 1.55
C GLY A 21 8.58 -23.52 0.56
N LEU A 22 7.94 -24.24 -0.36
CA LEU A 22 6.99 -23.76 -1.38
C LEU A 22 5.53 -23.95 -0.97
N ASP A 23 5.26 -24.46 0.24
CA ASP A 23 3.92 -24.56 0.84
C ASP A 23 3.45 -23.26 1.48
N ALA A 24 4.31 -22.24 1.50
CA ALA A 24 3.85 -20.86 1.66
C ALA A 24 2.79 -20.60 0.58
N PRO A 25 1.60 -20.08 0.94
CA PRO A 25 0.60 -19.72 -0.06
C PRO A 25 1.27 -18.86 -1.11
N ILE A 26 0.90 -19.05 -2.38
CA ILE A 26 1.34 -18.26 -3.54
C ILE A 26 0.91 -16.77 -3.44
N ARG A 27 0.70 -16.25 -2.22
CA ARG A 27 -0.08 -15.08 -1.85
C ARG A 27 0.46 -14.30 -0.66
N THR A 28 1.67 -14.57 -0.16
CA THR A 28 2.26 -13.71 0.89
C THR A 28 2.96 -12.49 0.27
N TRP A 29 2.16 -11.64 -0.38
CA TRP A 29 2.50 -10.25 -0.67
C TRP A 29 1.50 -9.43 0.13
N ARG A 30 1.95 -8.49 0.98
CA ARG A 30 1.02 -7.47 1.50
C ARG A 30 0.31 -6.89 0.28
N SER A 31 -1.00 -7.05 0.18
CA SER A 31 -1.72 -6.64 -1.05
C SER A 31 -1.42 -5.16 -1.36
N ILE A 32 -1.35 -4.77 -2.63
CA ILE A 32 -1.13 -3.36 -3.02
C ILE A 32 -2.07 -2.42 -2.21
N PRO A 33 -3.38 -2.73 -2.05
CA PRO A 33 -4.26 -1.96 -1.17
C PRO A 33 -3.77 -1.84 0.29
N SER A 34 -3.33 -2.95 0.91
CA SER A 34 -2.84 -2.95 2.29
C SER A 34 -1.63 -2.03 2.47
N GLN A 35 -0.77 -1.97 1.47
CA GLN A 35 0.43 -1.15 1.55
C GLN A 35 0.13 0.34 1.26
N VAL A 36 -0.81 0.64 0.35
CA VAL A 36 -1.35 2.00 0.16
C VAL A 36 -1.98 2.52 1.45
N LEU A 37 -2.77 1.70 2.14
CA LEU A 37 -3.39 2.07 3.42
C LEU A 37 -2.33 2.32 4.50
N ALA A 38 -1.29 1.47 4.59
CA ALA A 38 -0.19 1.68 5.52
C ALA A 38 0.57 2.99 5.26
N HIS A 39 0.80 3.32 3.99
CA HIS A 39 1.40 4.62 3.62
C HIS A 39 0.48 5.79 4.02
N LYS A 40 -0.82 5.70 3.73
CA LYS A 40 -1.78 6.74 4.12
C LYS A 40 -1.94 6.92 5.61
N GLN A 41 -1.77 5.85 6.40
CA GLN A 41 -1.74 5.96 7.85
C GLN A 41 -0.55 6.80 8.32
N LYS A 42 0.66 6.55 7.80
CA LYS A 42 1.83 7.39 8.12
C LYS A 42 1.61 8.86 7.73
N LEU A 43 1.01 9.08 6.57
CA LEU A 43 0.62 10.43 6.12
C LEU A 43 -0.42 11.06 7.07
N ARG A 44 -1.38 10.28 7.56
CA ARG A 44 -2.39 10.73 8.53
C ARG A 44 -1.73 11.18 9.84
N ASP A 45 -0.82 10.37 10.38
CA ASP A 45 -0.11 10.68 11.60
C ASP A 45 0.73 11.96 11.45
N LEU A 46 1.35 12.15 10.30
CA LEU A 46 2.03 13.40 9.96
C LEU A 46 1.06 14.59 9.90
N ILE A 47 -0.07 14.45 9.21
CA ILE A 47 -1.11 15.50 9.13
C ILE A 47 -1.63 15.88 10.51
N ASP A 48 -1.83 14.91 11.39
CA ASP A 48 -2.38 15.13 12.74
C ASP A 48 -1.40 15.90 13.63
N ARG A 49 -0.09 15.64 13.49
CA ARG A 49 0.96 16.46 14.14
C ARG A 49 1.00 17.92 13.68
N HIS A 50 0.43 18.22 12.51
CA HIS A 50 0.36 19.57 11.94
C HIS A 50 -1.04 20.22 12.08
N GLY A 51 -1.83 19.79 13.06
CA GLY A 51 -3.15 20.38 13.35
C GLY A 51 -4.33 19.67 12.68
N GLY A 52 -4.09 18.49 12.12
CA GLY A 52 -5.14 17.62 11.57
C GLY A 52 -5.64 18.01 10.18
N VAL A 53 -6.54 17.19 9.65
CA VAL A 53 -7.03 17.29 8.26
C VAL A 53 -7.62 18.66 7.92
N THR A 54 -8.34 19.30 8.83
CA THR A 54 -8.94 20.62 8.59
C THR A 54 -7.87 21.70 8.40
N GLN A 55 -6.86 21.74 9.28
CA GLN A 55 -5.80 22.72 9.18
C GLN A 55 -4.94 22.47 7.94
N VAL A 56 -4.55 21.22 7.69
CA VAL A 56 -3.70 20.88 6.54
C VAL A 56 -4.43 21.13 5.22
N ALA A 57 -5.73 20.83 5.12
CA ALA A 57 -6.56 21.17 3.95
C ALA A 57 -6.49 22.66 3.61
N ARG A 58 -6.58 23.52 4.62
CA ARG A 58 -6.45 24.97 4.47
C ARG A 58 -5.04 25.37 4.00
N LEU A 59 -3.99 24.79 4.61
CA LEU A 59 -2.60 25.12 4.28
C LEU A 59 -2.19 24.71 2.86
N CYS A 60 -2.62 23.53 2.40
CA CYS A 60 -2.25 23.03 1.07
C CYS A 60 -3.23 23.44 -0.05
N GLY A 61 -4.33 24.12 0.29
CA GLY A 61 -5.35 24.55 -0.65
C GLY A 61 -6.15 23.38 -1.26
N ILE A 62 -6.29 22.27 -0.53
CA ILE A 62 -7.11 21.11 -0.94
C ILE A 62 -8.41 21.16 -0.12
N PRO A 63 -9.60 21.04 -0.74
CA PRO A 63 -10.84 20.99 0.03
C PRO A 63 -10.82 19.86 1.06
N GLN A 64 -11.20 20.15 2.31
CA GLN A 64 -11.19 19.18 3.40
C GLN A 64 -11.93 17.86 3.06
N PRO A 65 -13.12 17.86 2.41
CA PRO A 65 -13.77 16.61 2.00
C PRO A 65 -12.92 15.80 1.01
N SER A 66 -12.20 16.46 0.11
CA SER A 66 -11.32 15.81 -0.86
C SER A 66 -10.09 15.22 -0.19
N LEU A 67 -9.47 15.94 0.75
CA LEU A 67 -8.35 15.43 1.53
C LEU A 67 -8.76 14.23 2.39
N SER A 68 -9.93 14.31 3.03
CA SER A 68 -10.48 13.21 3.83
C SER A 68 -10.76 11.96 2.98
N ARG A 69 -11.43 12.11 1.83
CA ARG A 69 -11.67 10.97 0.92
C ARG A 69 -10.37 10.36 0.42
N MET A 70 -9.38 11.20 0.09
CA MET A 70 -8.07 10.74 -0.35
C MET A 70 -7.39 9.89 0.73
N LEU A 71 -7.44 10.27 2.01
CA LEU A 71 -6.79 9.53 3.09
C LEU A 71 -7.50 8.19 3.42
N ASN A 72 -8.79 8.08 3.14
CA ASN A 72 -9.58 6.89 3.49
C ASN A 72 -9.81 5.89 2.33
N SER A 73 -9.35 6.19 1.11
CA SER A 73 -9.51 5.29 -0.04
C SER A 73 -8.36 4.25 -0.16
N ALA A 74 -8.56 3.20 -0.95
CA ALA A 74 -7.50 2.21 -1.24
C ALA A 74 -6.59 2.60 -2.43
N SER A 75 -6.73 3.81 -2.98
CA SER A 75 -6.00 4.27 -4.18
C SER A 75 -4.86 5.22 -3.83
N MET A 76 -3.70 5.09 -4.46
CA MET A 76 -2.56 5.97 -4.18
C MET A 76 -2.89 7.44 -4.51
N PRO A 77 -2.56 8.41 -3.62
CA PRO A 77 -2.64 9.82 -3.95
C PRO A 77 -1.70 10.18 -5.10
N ARG A 78 -2.09 11.14 -5.95
CA ARG A 78 -1.19 11.64 -7.00
C ARG A 78 0.02 12.33 -6.38
N ARG A 79 1.20 12.14 -6.98
CA ARG A 79 2.48 12.73 -6.53
C ARG A 79 2.41 14.25 -6.36
N SER A 80 1.76 14.95 -7.28
CA SER A 80 1.55 16.40 -7.18
C SER A 80 0.76 16.81 -5.92
N THR A 81 -0.22 16.00 -5.51
CA THR A 81 -0.97 16.23 -4.27
C THR A 81 -0.09 16.02 -3.05
N LEU A 82 0.74 14.97 -3.05
CA LEU A 82 1.70 14.69 -1.98
C LEU A 82 2.72 15.83 -1.83
N TYR A 83 3.21 16.39 -2.94
CA TYR A 83 4.10 17.55 -2.93
C TYR A 83 3.46 18.81 -2.40
N ARG A 84 2.19 19.08 -2.75
CA ARG A 84 1.44 20.19 -2.14
C ARG A 84 1.33 20.05 -0.63
N ILE A 85 1.15 18.82 -0.14
CA ILE A 85 1.12 18.54 1.31
C ILE A 85 2.51 18.76 1.91
N ALA A 86 3.58 18.18 1.33
CA ALA A 86 4.95 18.36 1.82
C ALA A 86 5.33 19.85 1.93
N ASN A 87 5.05 20.63 0.89
CA ASN A 87 5.29 22.08 0.88
C ASN A 87 4.49 22.81 1.96
N ALA A 88 3.22 22.47 2.13
CA ALA A 88 2.35 23.06 3.15
C ALA A 88 2.81 22.74 4.58
N LEU A 89 3.35 21.54 4.80
CA LEU A 89 3.86 21.09 6.09
C LEU A 89 5.31 21.52 6.34
N LYS A 90 6.00 22.04 5.32
CA LYS A 90 7.43 22.38 5.35
C LYS A 90 8.31 21.19 5.76
N VAL A 91 7.98 20.01 5.24
CA VAL A 91 8.75 18.77 5.44
C VAL A 91 9.36 18.30 4.12
N PRO A 92 10.44 17.51 4.17
CA PRO A 92 10.99 16.86 2.98
C PRO A 92 9.94 16.05 2.20
N GLU A 93 10.02 16.08 0.87
CA GLU A 93 9.14 15.28 0.01
C GLU A 93 9.20 13.77 0.32
N SER A 94 10.35 13.28 0.75
CA SER A 94 10.57 11.88 1.16
C SER A 94 9.63 11.44 2.27
N ASP A 95 9.26 12.36 3.16
CA ASP A 95 8.44 12.06 4.33
C ASP A 95 6.96 11.91 3.96
N VAL A 96 6.56 12.40 2.78
CA VAL A 96 5.17 12.38 2.30
C VAL A 96 4.99 11.42 1.14
N VAL A 97 5.96 11.32 0.23
CA VAL A 97 5.89 10.47 -0.96
C VAL A 97 6.16 9.00 -0.63
N GLY A 98 7.06 8.75 0.33
CA GLY A 98 7.51 7.40 0.65
C GLY A 98 8.24 6.71 -0.50
N GLU A 99 8.79 5.53 -0.24
CA GLU A 99 9.60 4.76 -1.20
C GLU A 99 8.78 4.10 -2.33
N TRP A 100 7.46 4.28 -2.31
CA TRP A 100 6.52 3.63 -3.23
C TRP A 100 6.58 4.18 -4.65
N ILE A 101 6.95 5.46 -4.80
CA ILE A 101 6.99 6.14 -6.10
C ILE A 101 8.39 6.02 -6.71
N ARG A 102 8.77 4.79 -7.11
CA ARG A 102 9.78 4.58 -8.14
C ARG A 102 9.13 4.35 -9.49
#